data_AF-V6SH82-F1
#
_entry.id   AF-V6SH82-F1
#
_cell.length_a   1.000
_cell.length_b   1.000
_cell.length_c   1.000
_cell.angle_alpha   90.00
_cell.angle_beta   90.00
_cell.angle_gamma   90.00
#
_symmetry.space_group_name_H-M   'P 1'
#
loop_
_entity.id
_entity.type
_entity.pdbx_description
1 polymer ?
#
loop_
_entity_poly.entity_id
_entity_poly.type
_entity_poly.pdbx_seq_one_letter_code
_entity_poly.pdbx_strand_id
1 'polypeptide(L)'
;MKKTLFFLIYLLFQNIGHSQLTIDRIWALNGNKSITINAIVDTLEINETNTIEILSATAKNNDGQIIKSSEAYPDMYYHNFDRWIQIIFKSQPKPIYSLDSLKVKIKYFTPTEENKSLITINNPLEKFNLNLIENEYPKKKFIILDFYTLKNLKKKNKKEYKTLIEKIEERNKVAKDSIALFMNMAFQEYKKIPNSELKKKLLIYIEDEGRQIQKIATYDKNGMNMDFGGYYIWSKSYTSLLQIKSYNSIPENNWMIKLYIENEKSTKEIELKMENIVIPENKKITH
;
A
#
# COMPACT_ATOMS: atom_id res chain seq x y z
N MET A 1 36.19 -4.54 -14.54
CA MET A 1 34.85 -3.98 -14.81
C MET A 1 34.22 -4.73 -15.98
N LYS A 2 33.37 -5.74 -15.73
CA LYS A 2 32.63 -6.45 -16.79
C LYS A 2 31.25 -5.81 -16.94
N LYS A 3 30.91 -5.43 -18.17
CA LYS A 3 29.67 -4.75 -18.55
C LYS A 3 28.50 -5.74 -18.52
N THR A 4 27.49 -5.45 -17.72
CA THR A 4 26.16 -6.08 -17.81
C THR A 4 25.57 -5.74 -19.17
N LEU A 5 25.32 -6.75 -20.01
CA LEU A 5 24.74 -6.56 -21.33
C LEU A 5 23.21 -6.58 -21.19
N PHE A 6 22.60 -5.40 -21.16
CA PHE A 6 21.14 -5.25 -21.25
C PHE A 6 20.73 -5.36 -22.73
N PHE A 7 19.93 -6.37 -23.08
CA PHE A 7 19.29 -6.40 -24.39
C PHE A 7 18.02 -5.54 -24.37
N LEU A 8 18.00 -4.53 -25.24
CA LEU A 8 16.83 -3.73 -25.54
C LEU A 8 16.18 -4.31 -26.80
N ILE A 9 14.97 -4.85 -26.69
CA ILE A 9 14.22 -5.32 -27.86
C ILE A 9 13.03 -4.38 -28.04
N TYR A 10 12.98 -3.72 -29.20
CA TYR A 10 11.85 -2.92 -29.67
C TYR A 10 10.84 -3.87 -30.33
N LEU A 11 9.61 -3.95 -29.82
CA LEU A 11 8.51 -4.64 -30.49
C LEU A 11 7.55 -3.61 -31.08
N LEU A 12 7.20 -3.78 -32.36
CA LEU A 12 6.19 -2.99 -33.05
C LEU A 12 4.81 -3.58 -32.77
N PHE A 13 3.92 -2.80 -32.15
CA PHE A 13 2.54 -3.21 -31.88
C PHE A 13 1.57 -2.58 -32.90
N GLN A 14 0.63 -3.36 -33.44
CA GLN A 14 -0.43 -2.85 -34.32
C GLN A 14 -1.61 -2.31 -33.50
N ASN A 15 -1.99 -1.06 -33.83
CA ASN A 15 -3.07 -0.29 -33.24
C ASN A 15 -4.45 -0.85 -33.60
N ILE A 16 -5.26 -1.20 -32.61
CA ILE A 16 -6.73 -1.21 -32.74
C ILE A 16 -7.32 -0.53 -31.49
N GLY A 17 -8.21 0.44 -31.73
CA GLY A 17 -8.61 1.49 -30.81
C GLY A 17 -9.21 1.09 -29.46
N HIS A 18 -9.27 2.11 -28.59
CA HIS A 18 -9.57 2.14 -27.15
C HIS A 18 -8.37 1.92 -26.24
N SER A 19 -7.63 3.02 -25.99
CA SER A 19 -6.69 3.22 -24.87
C SER A 19 -5.89 1.95 -24.50
N GLN A 20 -5.17 1.40 -25.48
CA GLN A 20 -4.29 0.26 -25.24
C GLN A 20 -3.04 0.75 -24.53
N LEU A 21 -2.86 0.25 -23.32
CA LEU A 21 -1.62 0.29 -22.57
C LEU A 21 -0.50 -0.38 -23.38
N THR A 22 0.42 0.43 -23.89
CA THR A 22 1.62 -0.05 -24.59
C THR A 22 2.63 -0.54 -23.55
N ILE A 23 3.20 -1.73 -23.81
CA ILE A 23 4.25 -2.32 -23.00
C ILE A 23 5.56 -2.24 -23.78
N ASP A 24 6.38 -1.26 -23.41
CA ASP A 24 7.54 -0.89 -24.22
C ASP A 24 8.73 -1.85 -24.10
N ARG A 25 8.88 -2.55 -22.98
CA ARG A 25 10.02 -3.45 -22.74
C ARG A 25 9.63 -4.63 -21.88
N ILE A 26 9.96 -5.83 -22.35
CA ILE A 26 9.86 -7.07 -21.59
C ILE A 26 11.25 -7.61 -21.29
N TRP A 27 11.52 -7.83 -20.00
CA TRP A 27 12.64 -8.66 -19.58
C TRP A 27 12.11 -9.83 -18.81
N ALA A 28 12.53 -11.01 -19.26
CA ALA A 28 12.27 -12.24 -18.56
C ALA A 28 13.56 -12.87 -18.08
N LEU A 29 13.68 -12.94 -16.75
CA LEU A 29 14.71 -13.72 -16.11
C LEU A 29 14.14 -15.11 -15.89
N ASN A 30 14.70 -16.08 -16.61
CA ASN A 30 14.60 -17.47 -16.20
C ASN A 30 15.59 -17.64 -15.04
N GLY A 31 15.12 -17.46 -13.81
CA GLY A 31 15.79 -18.07 -12.67
C GLY A 31 15.69 -19.60 -12.82
N ASN A 32 16.40 -20.40 -12.03
CA ASN A 32 16.28 -21.87 -12.15
C ASN A 32 14.82 -22.41 -12.11
N LYS A 33 13.83 -21.59 -11.70
CA LYS A 33 12.43 -21.92 -11.37
C LYS A 33 11.43 -20.74 -11.42
N SER A 34 11.59 -19.69 -12.23
CA SER A 34 10.54 -18.63 -12.33
C SER A 34 10.65 -17.82 -13.61
N ILE A 35 9.53 -17.24 -14.05
CA ILE A 35 9.49 -16.29 -15.16
C ILE A 35 9.05 -14.96 -14.57
N THR A 36 9.89 -13.94 -14.74
CA THR A 36 9.50 -12.55 -14.46
C THR A 36 9.18 -11.88 -15.78
N ILE A 37 8.19 -11.00 -15.86
CA ILE A 37 7.92 -10.18 -17.03
C ILE A 37 7.87 -8.75 -16.51
N ASN A 38 8.83 -7.94 -16.93
CA ASN A 38 8.78 -6.51 -16.69
C ASN A 38 7.99 -5.87 -17.84
N ALA A 39 7.20 -4.84 -17.57
CA ALA A 39 6.40 -4.15 -18.56
C ALA A 39 6.36 -2.66 -18.20
N ILE A 40 6.45 -1.77 -19.19
CA ILE A 40 6.31 -0.33 -18.96
C ILE A 40 4.86 0.06 -19.30
N VAL A 41 4.26 0.97 -18.55
CA VAL A 41 2.93 1.51 -18.79
C VAL A 41 3.04 2.99 -19.12
N ASP A 42 2.98 3.32 -20.41
CA ASP A 42 3.20 4.71 -20.86
C ASP A 42 1.94 5.55 -21.05
N THR A 43 0.77 4.92 -21.06
CA THR A 43 -0.51 5.61 -21.31
C THR A 43 -1.23 6.06 -20.04
N LEU A 44 -0.77 5.64 -18.86
CA LEU A 44 -1.30 6.08 -17.57
C LEU A 44 -0.30 7.02 -16.90
N GLU A 45 -0.84 8.06 -16.29
CA GLU A 45 -0.04 8.91 -15.42
C GLU A 45 0.21 8.16 -14.10
N ILE A 46 1.45 7.71 -13.90
CA ILE A 46 1.90 7.06 -12.67
C ILE A 46 2.87 8.00 -11.97
N ASN A 47 2.59 8.33 -10.71
CA ASN A 47 3.38 9.26 -9.89
C ASN A 47 3.18 8.93 -8.39
N GLU A 48 3.58 9.82 -7.47
CA GLU A 48 3.46 9.58 -6.02
C GLU A 48 2.01 9.47 -5.49
N THR A 49 1.04 9.87 -6.32
CA THR A 49 -0.40 9.94 -6.04
C THR A 49 -1.16 8.91 -6.86
N ASN A 50 -0.93 8.88 -8.17
CA ASN A 50 -1.59 7.97 -9.10
C ASN A 50 -0.79 6.69 -9.24
N THR A 51 -1.43 5.56 -8.92
CA THR A 51 -0.72 4.31 -8.72
C THR A 51 -1.44 3.11 -9.33
N ILE A 52 -0.73 2.00 -9.47
CA ILE A 52 -1.24 0.76 -10.05
C ILE A 52 -0.99 -0.43 -9.12
N GLU A 53 -1.93 -1.37 -9.10
CA GLU A 53 -1.80 -2.68 -8.44
C GLU A 53 -2.11 -3.78 -9.45
N ILE A 54 -1.31 -4.85 -9.46
CA ILE A 54 -1.58 -6.04 -10.28
C ILE A 54 -2.56 -6.92 -9.52
N LEU A 55 -3.81 -7.01 -9.99
CA LEU A 55 -4.82 -7.88 -9.39
C LEU A 55 -4.60 -9.35 -9.79
N SER A 56 -4.26 -9.58 -11.05
CA SER A 56 -3.96 -10.93 -11.55
C SER A 56 -3.18 -10.89 -12.87
N ALA A 57 -2.40 -11.93 -13.14
CA ALA A 57 -1.87 -12.17 -14.47
C ALA A 57 -1.95 -13.65 -14.85
N THR A 58 -2.25 -13.91 -16.11
CA THR A 58 -2.29 -15.24 -16.70
C THR A 58 -1.56 -15.23 -18.04
N ALA A 59 -0.72 -16.23 -18.27
CA ALA A 59 -0.01 -16.40 -19.52
C ALA A 59 -0.39 -17.74 -20.14
N LYS A 60 -0.37 -17.82 -21.47
CA LYS A 60 -0.49 -19.06 -22.24
C LYS A 60 0.83 -19.27 -22.99
N ASN A 61 1.48 -20.41 -22.78
CA ASN A 61 2.67 -20.77 -23.56
C ASN A 61 2.29 -21.42 -24.90
N ASN A 62 3.30 -21.63 -25.75
CA ASN A 62 3.19 -22.28 -27.06
C ASN A 62 2.72 -23.74 -27.00
N ASP A 63 2.90 -24.42 -25.86
CA ASP A 63 2.36 -25.77 -25.62
C ASP A 63 0.86 -25.75 -25.22
N GLY A 64 0.25 -24.57 -25.17
CA GLY A 64 -1.14 -24.38 -24.77
C GLY A 64 -1.39 -24.34 -23.25
N GLN A 65 -0.35 -24.47 -22.44
CA GLN A 65 -0.43 -24.45 -20.98
C GLN A 65 -0.72 -23.04 -20.46
N ILE A 66 -1.70 -22.94 -19.54
CA ILE A 66 -2.02 -21.71 -18.83
C ILE A 66 -1.23 -21.63 -17.52
N ILE A 67 -0.56 -20.51 -17.30
CA ILE A 67 0.27 -20.24 -16.14
C ILE A 67 -0.30 -19.02 -15.45
N LYS A 68 -0.52 -19.13 -14.13
CA LYS A 68 -0.99 -18.01 -13.30
C LYS A 68 0.21 -17.38 -12.60
N SER A 69 0.17 -16.06 -12.41
CA SER A 69 1.16 -15.39 -11.57
C SER A 69 1.19 -16.06 -10.19
N SER A 70 2.39 -16.21 -9.60
CA SER A 70 2.45 -16.36 -8.14
C SER A 70 1.75 -15.17 -7.55
N GLU A 71 0.96 -15.36 -6.46
CA GLU A 71 0.33 -14.29 -5.69
C GLU A 71 1.21 -13.05 -5.77
N ALA A 72 0.78 -12.10 -6.60
CA ALA A 72 1.60 -10.93 -6.90
C ALA A 72 1.79 -10.25 -5.56
N TYR A 73 3.04 -10.15 -5.09
CA TYR A 73 3.40 -9.68 -3.76
C TYR A 73 2.46 -8.52 -3.35
N PRO A 74 1.42 -8.77 -2.53
CA PRO A 74 0.48 -7.73 -2.15
C PRO A 74 1.20 -6.64 -1.36
N ASP A 75 2.36 -6.98 -0.79
CA ASP A 75 3.17 -6.13 0.06
C ASP A 75 4.09 -5.18 -0.71
N MET A 76 4.16 -5.25 -2.05
CA MET A 76 4.75 -4.16 -2.86
C MET A 76 3.69 -3.09 -3.15
N TYR A 77 3.02 -2.61 -2.09
CA TYR A 77 2.21 -1.40 -2.15
C TYR A 77 3.10 -0.25 -2.62
N TYR A 78 2.86 0.22 -3.84
CA TYR A 78 3.11 1.60 -4.26
C TYR A 78 4.54 2.15 -4.10
N HIS A 79 5.56 1.29 -4.16
CA HIS A 79 6.97 1.72 -4.20
C HIS A 79 7.51 1.92 -5.62
N ASN A 80 6.74 1.55 -6.66
CA ASN A 80 7.12 1.81 -8.04
C ASN A 80 6.68 3.23 -8.42
N PHE A 81 7.55 4.21 -8.12
CA PHE A 81 7.47 5.55 -8.72
C PHE A 81 7.78 5.54 -10.22
N ASP A 82 8.21 4.39 -10.73
CA ASP A 82 8.54 4.19 -12.13
C ASP A 82 7.36 3.47 -12.82
N ARG A 83 7.14 3.78 -14.10
CA ARG A 83 6.11 3.18 -14.98
C ARG A 83 6.23 1.65 -15.15
N TRP A 84 6.99 0.96 -14.32
CA TRP A 84 7.39 -0.43 -14.44
C TRP A 84 6.47 -1.34 -13.62
N ILE A 85 5.88 -2.30 -14.31
CA ILE A 85 5.12 -3.41 -13.77
C ILE A 85 5.99 -4.65 -13.82
N GLN A 86 6.16 -5.32 -12.69
CA GLN A 86 6.84 -6.61 -12.63
C GLN A 86 5.83 -7.73 -12.33
N ILE A 87 5.69 -8.66 -13.27
CA ILE A 87 4.78 -9.80 -13.18
C ILE A 87 5.62 -11.07 -12.98
N ILE A 88 5.40 -11.79 -11.88
CA ILE A 88 6.15 -13.01 -11.57
C ILE A 88 5.23 -14.23 -11.69
N PHE A 89 5.66 -15.22 -12.46
CA PHE A 89 4.98 -16.51 -12.61
C PHE A 89 5.70 -17.59 -11.81
N LYS A 90 4.89 -18.47 -11.19
CA LYS A 90 5.40 -19.63 -10.45
C LYS A 90 6.26 -20.52 -11.35
N SER A 91 7.22 -21.20 -10.71
CA SER A 91 8.08 -22.21 -11.32
C SER A 91 7.34 -23.14 -12.25
N GLN A 92 7.88 -23.30 -13.46
CA GLN A 92 7.46 -24.32 -14.40
C GLN A 92 8.50 -25.44 -14.45
N PRO A 93 8.09 -26.71 -14.66
CA PRO A 93 9.01 -27.84 -14.74
C PRO A 93 9.98 -27.75 -15.93
N LYS A 94 9.58 -27.05 -16.99
CA LYS A 94 10.37 -26.81 -18.18
C LYS A 94 10.58 -25.30 -18.36
N PRO A 95 11.76 -24.88 -18.85
CA PRO A 95 11.97 -23.51 -19.31
C PRO A 95 10.92 -23.08 -20.33
N ILE A 96 10.50 -21.81 -20.27
CA ILE A 96 9.58 -21.21 -21.22
C ILE A 96 10.30 -20.10 -21.94
N TYR A 97 10.32 -20.20 -23.28
CA TYR A 97 11.04 -19.29 -24.15
C TYR A 97 10.12 -18.40 -24.99
N SER A 98 8.81 -18.66 -24.95
CA SER A 98 7.80 -17.83 -25.60
C SER A 98 6.44 -17.98 -24.93
N LEU A 99 5.59 -16.96 -25.07
CA LEU A 99 4.20 -16.98 -24.66
C LEU A 99 3.31 -16.59 -25.85
N ASP A 100 2.31 -17.40 -26.13
CA ASP A 100 1.25 -17.09 -27.10
C ASP A 100 0.49 -15.84 -26.66
N SER A 101 0.18 -15.74 -25.36
CA SER A 101 -0.52 -14.58 -24.81
C SER A 101 -0.22 -14.35 -23.33
N LEU A 102 -0.38 -13.11 -22.91
CA LEU A 102 -0.34 -12.66 -21.53
C LEU A 102 -1.53 -11.72 -21.30
N LYS A 103 -2.38 -12.07 -20.33
CA LYS A 103 -3.47 -11.23 -19.84
C LYS A 103 -3.15 -10.76 -18.43
N VAL A 104 -3.24 -9.46 -18.19
CA VAL A 104 -2.96 -8.84 -16.88
C VAL A 104 -4.15 -7.97 -16.51
N LYS A 105 -4.70 -8.16 -15.32
CA LYS A 105 -5.70 -7.27 -14.75
C LYS A 105 -5.01 -6.35 -13.75
N ILE A 106 -5.07 -5.05 -13.99
CA ILE A 106 -4.55 -4.03 -13.08
C ILE A 106 -5.69 -3.22 -12.47
N LYS A 107 -5.48 -2.70 -11.27
CA LYS A 107 -6.30 -1.65 -10.65
C LYS A 107 -5.50 -0.36 -10.72
N TYR A 108 -6.04 0.65 -11.40
CA TYR A 108 -5.46 1.99 -11.46
C TYR A 108 -6.17 2.88 -10.44
N PHE A 109 -5.41 3.45 -9.52
CA PHE A 109 -5.91 4.28 -8.43
C PHE A 109 -5.50 5.75 -8.68
N THR A 110 -6.50 6.64 -8.76
CA THR A 110 -6.34 8.07 -9.07
C THR A 110 -6.98 8.92 -7.99
N PRO A 111 -6.31 9.10 -6.84
CA PRO A 111 -6.93 9.72 -5.70
C PRO A 111 -7.02 11.24 -5.81
N THR A 112 -8.22 11.79 -5.56
CA THR A 112 -8.47 13.24 -5.55
C THR A 112 -9.44 13.63 -4.43
N GLU A 113 -9.46 14.91 -4.06
CA GLU A 113 -10.45 15.42 -3.08
C GLU A 113 -11.87 15.38 -3.68
N GLU A 114 -12.01 15.65 -4.99
CA GLU A 114 -13.29 15.66 -5.70
C GLU A 114 -13.98 14.28 -5.68
N ASN A 115 -13.22 13.21 -5.93
CA ASN A 115 -13.76 11.85 -5.86
C ASN A 115 -13.74 11.28 -4.42
N LYS A 116 -13.43 12.11 -3.42
CA LYS A 116 -13.39 11.78 -1.98
C LYS A 116 -12.41 10.67 -1.59
N SER A 117 -11.46 10.33 -2.45
CA SER A 117 -10.43 9.33 -2.12
C SER A 117 -9.13 9.93 -1.59
N LEU A 118 -8.95 11.25 -1.71
CA LEU A 118 -7.93 11.98 -0.98
C LEU A 118 -8.60 12.80 0.12
N ILE A 119 -8.36 12.45 1.38
CA ILE A 119 -8.87 13.20 2.53
C ILE A 119 -7.71 13.95 3.19
N THR A 120 -7.81 15.27 3.22
CA THR A 120 -6.84 16.14 3.88
C THR A 120 -7.31 16.51 5.29
N ILE A 121 -6.58 16.06 6.30
CA ILE A 121 -6.82 16.37 7.71
C ILE A 121 -5.82 17.43 8.15
N ASN A 122 -6.29 18.66 8.23
CA ASN A 122 -5.54 19.76 8.83
C ASN A 122 -5.64 19.73 10.35
N ASN A 123 -4.56 20.14 11.00
CA ASN A 123 -4.38 20.18 12.44
C ASN A 123 -4.79 18.88 13.16
N PRO A 124 -4.20 17.73 12.80
CA PRO A 124 -4.67 16.43 13.26
C PRO A 124 -4.58 16.27 14.79
N LEU A 125 -3.63 16.95 15.44
CA LEU A 125 -3.41 16.85 16.88
C LEU A 125 -4.49 17.58 17.69
N GLU A 126 -5.24 18.51 17.10
CA GLU A 126 -6.39 19.16 17.76
C GLU A 126 -7.61 18.22 17.81
N LYS A 127 -7.57 17.12 17.06
CA LYS A 127 -8.69 16.19 16.85
C LYS A 127 -8.41 14.80 17.43
N PHE A 128 -7.56 14.69 18.44
CA PHE A 128 -7.27 13.41 19.08
C PHE A 128 -8.54 12.70 19.55
N ASN A 129 -8.52 11.39 19.41
CA ASN A 129 -9.54 10.45 19.84
C ASN A 129 -10.90 10.63 19.13
N LEU A 130 -10.90 11.27 17.96
CA LEU A 130 -12.06 11.42 17.07
C LEU A 130 -11.87 10.62 15.78
N ASN A 131 -12.96 10.11 15.23
CA ASN A 131 -12.97 9.56 13.88
C ASN A 131 -12.91 10.70 12.86
N LEU A 132 -11.78 10.82 12.17
CA LEU A 132 -11.48 11.97 11.31
C LEU A 132 -12.05 11.82 9.88
N ILE A 133 -12.70 10.70 9.59
CA ILE A 133 -13.28 10.40 8.27
C ILE A 133 -14.75 9.94 8.36
N GLU A 134 -15.44 10.18 9.48
CA GLU A 134 -16.82 9.68 9.67
C GLU A 134 -17.80 10.25 8.63
N ASN A 135 -17.60 11.51 8.22
CA ASN A 135 -18.51 12.18 7.29
C ASN A 135 -18.42 11.60 5.89
N GLU A 136 -17.22 11.28 5.44
CA GLU A 136 -16.95 10.75 4.10
C GLU A 136 -17.06 9.22 4.06
N TYR A 137 -16.69 8.55 5.15
CA TYR A 137 -16.66 7.10 5.27
C TYR A 137 -17.25 6.61 6.62
N PRO A 138 -18.59 6.63 6.80
CA PRO A 138 -19.23 6.32 8.08
C PRO A 138 -18.92 4.93 8.66
N LYS A 139 -18.64 3.96 7.78
CA LYS A 139 -18.31 2.57 8.13
C LYS A 139 -16.83 2.33 8.43
N LYS A 140 -15.96 3.32 8.18
CA LYS A 140 -14.52 3.23 8.48
C LYS A 140 -14.18 4.07 9.70
N LYS A 141 -13.09 3.70 10.37
CA LYS A 141 -12.53 4.50 11.46
C LYS A 141 -11.10 4.89 11.14
N PHE A 142 -10.78 6.16 11.33
CA PHE A 142 -9.43 6.68 11.38
C PHE A 142 -9.32 7.59 12.59
N ILE A 143 -8.73 7.07 13.67
CA ILE A 143 -8.71 7.74 14.98
C ILE A 143 -7.27 7.89 15.43
N ILE A 144 -6.80 9.12 15.58
CA ILE A 144 -5.48 9.40 16.15
C ILE A 144 -5.62 9.36 17.67
N LEU A 145 -4.89 8.47 18.34
CA LEU A 145 -4.95 8.31 19.79
C LEU A 145 -3.88 9.16 20.47
N ASP A 146 -4.28 9.91 21.50
CA ASP A 146 -3.33 10.65 22.35
C ASP A 146 -2.61 9.69 23.31
N PHE A 147 -1.62 8.98 22.76
CA PHE A 147 -0.89 7.96 23.49
C PHE A 147 -0.22 8.51 24.76
N TYR A 148 0.32 9.73 24.72
CA TYR A 148 1.05 10.28 25.85
C TYR A 148 0.11 10.58 27.03
N THR A 149 -1.02 11.24 26.75
CA THR A 149 -2.04 11.50 27.77
C THR A 149 -2.61 10.19 28.31
N LEU A 150 -2.96 9.24 27.45
CA LEU A 150 -3.49 7.94 27.85
C LEU A 150 -2.48 7.12 28.68
N LYS A 151 -1.19 7.14 28.33
CA LYS A 151 -0.11 6.47 29.08
C LYS A 151 0.02 7.04 30.48
N ASN A 152 0.00 8.38 30.61
CA ASN A 152 0.12 9.05 31.90
C ASN A 152 -1.12 8.83 32.76
N LEU A 153 -2.31 8.90 32.17
CA LEU A 153 -3.57 8.66 32.86
C LEU A 153 -3.64 7.22 33.39
N LYS A 154 -3.24 6.22 32.59
CA LYS A 154 -3.19 4.82 33.03
C LYS A 154 -2.28 4.60 34.25
N LYS A 155 -1.16 5.33 34.33
CA LYS A 155 -0.23 5.26 35.46
C LYS A 155 -0.80 5.93 36.72
N LYS A 156 -1.47 7.07 36.56
CA LYS A 156 -1.99 7.89 37.68
C LYS A 156 -3.31 7.38 38.22
N ASN A 157 -4.26 7.04 37.34
CA ASN A 157 -5.62 6.67 37.70
C ASN A 157 -6.19 5.66 36.68
N LYS A 158 -6.07 4.37 37.01
CA LYS A 158 -6.53 3.27 36.13
C LYS A 158 -8.03 3.30 35.86
N LYS A 159 -8.84 3.75 36.82
CA LYS A 159 -10.31 3.83 36.68
C LYS A 159 -10.68 4.91 35.66
N GLU A 160 -10.12 6.10 35.80
CA GLU A 160 -10.35 7.22 34.89
C GLU A 160 -9.82 6.94 33.47
N TYR A 161 -8.66 6.28 33.35
CA TYR A 161 -8.19 5.76 32.06
C TYR A 161 -9.22 4.84 31.40
N LYS A 162 -9.78 3.88 32.15
CA LYS A 162 -10.78 2.95 31.61
C LYS A 162 -12.03 3.69 31.13
N THR A 163 -12.55 4.61 31.95
CA THR A 163 -13.70 5.44 31.59
C THR A 163 -13.44 6.31 30.36
N LEU A 164 -12.23 6.86 30.21
CA LEU A 164 -11.89 7.63 29.03
C LEU A 164 -11.84 6.76 27.77
N ILE A 165 -11.23 5.57 27.82
CA ILE A 165 -11.21 4.64 26.69
C ILE A 165 -12.64 4.21 26.31
N GLU A 166 -13.47 3.86 27.28
CA GLU A 166 -14.88 3.50 27.03
C GLU A 166 -15.63 4.66 26.34
N LYS A 167 -15.42 5.92 26.76
CA LYS A 167 -15.98 7.10 26.09
C LYS A 167 -15.45 7.30 24.66
N ILE A 168 -14.17 7.02 24.41
CA ILE A 168 -13.58 7.13 23.06
C ILE A 168 -14.22 6.06 22.15
N GLU A 169 -14.35 4.83 22.63
CA GLU A 169 -14.96 3.74 21.87
C GLU A 169 -16.43 4.05 21.55
N GLU A 170 -17.21 4.45 22.56
CA GLU A 170 -18.62 4.81 22.41
C GLU A 170 -18.81 5.97 21.42
N ARG A 171 -18.07 7.07 21.62
CA ARG A 171 -18.17 8.27 20.76
C ARG A 171 -17.92 7.96 19.29
N ASN A 172 -16.96 7.08 19.01
CA ASN A 172 -16.56 6.76 17.65
C ASN A 172 -17.29 5.53 17.07
N LYS A 173 -18.23 4.95 17.83
CA LYS A 173 -18.96 3.72 17.49
C LYS A 173 -18.01 2.56 17.18
N VAL A 174 -16.96 2.43 17.99
CA VAL A 174 -15.99 1.34 17.94
C VAL A 174 -16.46 0.22 18.87
N ALA A 175 -16.22 -1.03 18.49
CA ALA A 175 -16.56 -2.17 19.33
C ALA A 175 -15.85 -2.09 20.69
N LYS A 176 -16.61 -2.33 21.76
CA LYS A 176 -16.14 -2.28 23.14
C LYS A 176 -14.84 -3.06 23.34
N ASP A 177 -13.93 -2.50 24.12
CA ASP A 177 -12.60 -3.02 24.47
C ASP A 177 -11.60 -3.14 23.30
N SER A 178 -11.97 -2.74 22.07
CA SER A 178 -11.09 -2.84 20.91
C SER A 178 -9.90 -1.88 20.99
N ILE A 179 -10.14 -0.60 21.32
CA ILE A 179 -9.06 0.38 21.50
C ILE A 179 -8.31 0.02 22.79
N ALA A 180 -9.01 -0.42 23.84
CA ALA A 180 -8.37 -0.85 25.09
C ALA A 180 -7.33 -1.97 24.85
N LEU A 181 -7.65 -2.95 24.01
CA LEU A 181 -6.75 -4.05 23.63
C LEU A 181 -5.48 -3.53 22.95
N PHE A 182 -5.63 -2.69 21.92
CA PHE A 182 -4.50 -2.12 21.19
C PHE A 182 -3.63 -1.23 22.07
N MET A 183 -4.25 -0.41 22.92
CA MET A 183 -3.51 0.43 23.87
C MET A 183 -2.71 -0.42 24.86
N ASN A 184 -3.25 -1.54 25.33
CA ASN A 184 -2.52 -2.45 26.20
C ASN A 184 -1.29 -3.05 25.51
N MET A 185 -1.41 -3.45 24.24
CA MET A 185 -0.29 -3.93 23.43
C MET A 185 0.78 -2.83 23.25
N ALA A 186 0.35 -1.63 22.83
CA ALA A 186 1.25 -0.49 22.68
C ALA A 186 1.99 -0.15 23.99
N PHE A 187 1.31 -0.17 25.15
CA PHE A 187 1.98 0.09 26.42
C PHE A 187 3.04 -0.94 26.79
N GLN A 188 2.86 -2.20 26.42
CA GLN A 188 3.86 -3.25 26.66
C GLN A 188 5.09 -3.01 25.79
N GLU A 189 4.89 -2.72 24.51
CA GLU A 189 5.95 -2.47 23.55
C GLU A 189 6.76 -1.21 23.89
N TYR A 190 6.07 -0.13 24.28
CA TYR A 190 6.66 1.17 24.61
C TYR A 190 7.04 1.34 26.09
N LYS A 191 7.21 0.23 26.83
CA LYS A 191 7.60 0.28 28.26
C LYS A 191 9.00 0.86 28.45
N LYS A 192 9.94 0.54 27.56
CA LYS A 192 11.36 0.89 27.66
C LYS A 192 11.80 2.05 26.75
N ILE A 193 10.92 2.56 25.91
CA ILE A 193 11.27 3.60 24.93
C ILE A 193 11.32 4.96 25.63
N PRO A 194 12.40 5.76 25.45
CA PRO A 194 12.52 7.10 26.03
C PRO A 194 11.37 8.02 25.63
N ASN A 195 10.94 8.90 26.54
CA ASN A 195 9.84 9.84 26.27
C ASN A 195 10.12 10.77 25.08
N SER A 196 11.38 11.13 24.83
CA SER A 196 11.79 11.93 23.67
C SER A 196 11.44 11.24 22.35
N GLU A 197 11.69 9.93 22.25
CA GLU A 197 11.38 9.12 21.07
C GLU A 197 9.89 8.79 20.96
N LEU A 198 9.19 8.68 22.09
CA LEU A 198 7.73 8.50 22.10
C LEU A 198 6.99 9.71 21.54
N LYS A 199 7.49 10.93 21.80
CA LYS A 199 6.87 12.17 21.29
C LYS A 199 6.95 12.28 19.77
N LYS A 200 7.86 11.55 19.11
CA LYS A 200 7.98 11.50 17.65
C LYS A 200 7.06 10.44 17.02
N LYS A 201 6.07 9.92 17.75
CA LYS A 201 5.18 8.85 17.29
C LYS A 201 3.72 9.25 17.40
N LEU A 202 2.92 8.85 16.42
CA LEU A 202 1.45 8.89 16.50
C LEU A 202 0.90 7.47 16.43
N LEU A 203 -0.07 7.21 17.30
CA LEU A 203 -0.85 5.99 17.28
C LEU A 203 -2.15 6.28 16.54
N ILE A 204 -2.44 5.46 15.54
CA ILE A 204 -3.59 5.61 14.68
C ILE A 204 -4.37 4.29 14.72
N TYR A 205 -5.56 4.34 15.27
CA TYR A 205 -6.49 3.22 15.24
C TYR A 205 -7.31 3.28 13.94
N ILE A 206 -7.38 2.14 13.25
CA ILE A 206 -8.02 2.02 11.95
C ILE A 206 -8.97 0.81 11.95
N GLU A 207 -10.21 1.01 11.51
CA GLU A 207 -11.13 -0.06 11.10
C GLU A 207 -11.45 0.10 9.62
N ASP A 208 -11.08 -0.90 8.83
CA ASP A 208 -11.18 -0.89 7.37
C ASP A 208 -11.19 -2.32 6.83
N GLU A 209 -12.35 -2.98 6.91
CA GLU A 209 -12.54 -4.40 6.56
C GLU A 209 -12.16 -4.72 5.10
N GLY A 210 -12.19 -3.71 4.21
CA GLY A 210 -11.80 -3.85 2.80
C GLY A 210 -10.35 -3.46 2.50
N ARG A 211 -9.58 -3.02 3.51
CA ARG A 211 -8.22 -2.49 3.36
C ARG A 211 -8.14 -1.43 2.24
N GLN A 212 -9.12 -0.55 2.18
CA GLN A 212 -9.24 0.49 1.18
C GLN A 212 -8.35 1.71 1.50
N ILE A 213 -7.95 1.94 2.75
CA ILE A 213 -6.95 2.97 3.11
C ILE A 213 -5.57 2.48 2.68
N GLN A 214 -5.11 2.99 1.54
CA GLN A 214 -3.87 2.56 0.89
C GLN A 214 -2.63 3.25 1.45
N LYS A 215 -2.77 4.54 1.77
CA LYS A 215 -1.65 5.38 2.18
C LYS A 215 -2.11 6.42 3.19
N ILE A 216 -1.25 6.65 4.16
CA ILE A 216 -1.38 7.71 5.17
C ILE A 216 -0.06 8.46 5.09
N ALA A 217 -0.09 9.68 4.61
CA ALA A 217 1.11 10.52 4.47
C ALA A 217 0.99 11.74 5.36
N THR A 218 2.04 12.06 6.12
CA THR A 218 2.03 13.18 7.06
C THR A 218 3.01 14.24 6.59
N TYR A 219 2.58 15.50 6.56
CA TYR A 219 3.37 16.62 6.09
C TYR A 219 3.42 17.72 7.14
N ASP A 220 4.55 18.44 7.20
CA ASP A 220 4.67 19.64 8.01
C ASP A 220 3.97 20.85 7.35
N LYS A 221 4.04 22.01 8.01
CA LYS A 221 3.48 23.28 7.52
C LYS A 221 4.06 23.75 6.18
N ASN A 222 5.23 23.26 5.79
CA ASN A 222 5.92 23.62 4.56
C ASN A 222 5.65 22.60 3.44
N GLY A 223 4.85 21.57 3.70
CA GLY A 223 4.59 20.49 2.75
C GLY A 223 5.70 19.44 2.68
N MET A 224 6.65 19.42 3.61
CA MET A 224 7.69 18.40 3.69
C MET A 224 7.11 17.11 4.30
N ASN A 225 7.36 15.96 3.66
CA ASN A 225 6.96 14.67 4.21
C ASN A 225 7.76 14.36 5.48
N MET A 226 7.05 14.08 6.58
CA MET A 226 7.62 13.86 7.90
C MET A 226 7.75 12.38 8.28
N ASP A 227 7.24 11.47 7.45
CA ASP A 227 7.24 10.04 7.70
C ASP A 227 8.66 9.47 7.72
N PHE A 228 9.03 8.78 8.81
CA PHE A 228 10.31 8.08 8.95
C PHE A 228 10.15 6.55 8.89
N GLY A 229 9.02 6.05 9.37
CA GLY A 229 8.71 4.62 9.37
C GLY A 229 7.57 4.30 10.31
N GLY A 230 7.36 3.02 10.57
CA GLY A 230 6.31 2.57 11.47
C GLY A 230 6.07 1.08 11.35
N TYR A 231 5.09 0.60 12.09
CA TYR A 231 4.60 -0.76 11.99
C TYR A 231 3.13 -0.80 12.38
N TYR A 232 2.50 -1.94 12.17
CA TYR A 232 1.10 -2.16 12.44
C TYR A 232 0.92 -3.35 13.39
N ILE A 233 -0.08 -3.26 14.25
CA ILE A 233 -0.57 -4.36 15.07
C ILE A 233 -1.99 -4.67 14.58
N TRP A 234 -2.23 -5.89 14.11
CA TRP A 234 -3.55 -6.30 13.64
C TRP A 234 -4.39 -6.89 14.76
N SER A 235 -5.71 -6.70 14.69
CA SER A 235 -6.65 -7.50 15.46
C SER A 235 -6.65 -8.93 14.94
N LYS A 236 -7.08 -9.89 15.78
CA LYS A 236 -7.14 -11.31 15.40
C LYS A 236 -8.06 -11.56 14.19
N SER A 237 -9.10 -10.75 14.03
CA SER A 237 -10.04 -10.82 12.91
C SER A 237 -9.56 -10.09 11.66
N TYR A 238 -8.42 -9.39 11.70
CA TYR A 238 -7.89 -8.56 10.62
C TYR A 238 -8.85 -7.47 10.11
N THR A 239 -9.87 -7.12 10.89
CA THR A 239 -10.85 -6.05 10.57
C THR A 239 -10.41 -4.68 11.09
N SER A 240 -9.45 -4.66 12.01
CA SER A 240 -8.94 -3.45 12.62
C SER A 240 -7.44 -3.57 12.90
N LEU A 241 -6.77 -2.42 12.96
CA LEU A 241 -5.35 -2.35 13.27
C LEU A 241 -5.03 -1.10 14.08
N LEU A 242 -3.92 -1.17 14.80
CA LEU A 242 -3.23 0.00 15.34
C LEU A 242 -1.96 0.22 14.52
N GLN A 243 -1.90 1.33 13.80
CA GLN A 243 -0.69 1.77 13.13
C GLN A 243 0.08 2.71 14.05
N ILE A 244 1.38 2.47 14.17
CA ILE A 244 2.27 3.35 14.93
C ILE A 244 3.26 3.98 13.96
N LYS A 245 3.01 5.25 13.66
CA LYS A 245 3.84 6.05 12.75
C LYS A 245 4.92 6.76 13.54
N SER A 246 6.15 6.71 13.03
CA SER A 246 7.32 7.41 13.55
C SER A 246 7.70 8.53 12.59
N TYR A 247 8.10 9.67 13.15
CA TYR A 247 8.37 10.89 12.40
C TYR A 247 9.80 11.39 12.64
N ASN A 248 10.32 12.14 11.67
CA ASN A 248 11.65 12.76 11.76
C ASN A 248 11.74 13.80 12.88
N SER A 249 10.62 14.41 13.26
CA SER A 249 10.52 15.35 14.39
C SER A 249 9.24 15.12 15.20
N ILE A 250 9.08 15.84 16.29
CA ILE A 250 7.85 15.79 17.11
C ILE A 250 6.71 16.40 16.27
N PRO A 251 5.56 15.71 16.12
CA PRO A 251 4.40 16.26 15.42
C PRO A 251 3.95 17.59 16.02
N GLU A 252 3.64 18.55 15.15
CA GLU A 252 3.14 19.88 15.53
C GLU A 252 1.67 20.05 15.13
N ASN A 253 0.97 20.98 15.79
CA ASN A 253 -0.46 21.19 15.56
C ASN A 253 -0.79 21.66 14.14
N ASN A 254 0.13 22.31 13.44
CA ASN A 254 -0.06 22.83 12.08
C ASN A 254 0.30 21.82 10.98
N TRP A 255 0.60 20.57 11.35
CA TRP A 255 0.83 19.50 10.39
C TRP A 255 -0.46 19.11 9.69
N MET A 256 -0.33 18.38 8.59
CA MET A 256 -1.44 17.81 7.86
C MET A 256 -1.23 16.31 7.65
N ILE A 257 -2.33 15.55 7.64
CA ILE A 257 -2.34 14.15 7.24
C ILE A 257 -3.18 14.01 5.97
N LYS A 258 -2.64 13.36 4.95
CA LYS A 258 -3.37 12.96 3.74
C LYS A 258 -3.66 11.48 3.77
N LEU A 259 -4.93 11.13 3.63
CA LEU A 259 -5.41 9.74 3.52
C LEU A 259 -5.78 9.45 2.08
N TYR A 260 -5.29 8.33 1.57
CA TYR A 260 -5.59 7.84 0.23
C TYR A 260 -6.46 6.59 0.37
N ILE A 261 -7.74 6.70 0.01
CA ILE A 261 -8.78 5.72 0.31
C ILE A 261 -9.47 5.28 -0.98
N GLU A 262 -9.35 4.01 -1.33
CA GLU A 262 -10.02 3.45 -2.49
C GLU A 262 -11.55 3.54 -2.38
N ASN A 263 -12.16 3.94 -3.49
CA ASN A 263 -13.59 3.87 -3.73
C ASN A 263 -13.85 3.67 -5.23
N GLU A 264 -15.10 3.42 -5.60
CA GLU A 264 -15.51 3.13 -7.00
C GLU A 264 -15.19 4.27 -7.99
N LYS A 265 -15.03 5.50 -7.52
CA LYS A 265 -14.73 6.67 -8.35
C LYS A 265 -13.22 6.92 -8.51
N SER A 266 -12.41 6.37 -7.61
CA SER A 266 -10.96 6.55 -7.61
C SER A 266 -10.23 5.36 -8.21
N THR A 267 -10.90 4.22 -8.37
CA THR A 267 -10.30 3.00 -8.91
C THR A 267 -10.91 2.63 -10.26
N LYS A 268 -10.07 2.21 -11.19
CA LYS A 268 -10.48 1.66 -12.47
C LYS A 268 -9.75 0.35 -12.70
N GLU A 269 -10.49 -0.72 -12.94
CA GLU A 269 -9.90 -1.97 -13.39
C GLU A 269 -9.62 -1.89 -14.90
N ILE A 270 -8.43 -2.34 -15.30
CA ILE A 270 -8.01 -2.34 -16.70
C ILE A 270 -7.43 -3.71 -17.02
N GLU A 271 -7.89 -4.31 -18.12
CA GLU A 271 -7.32 -5.54 -18.66
C GLU A 271 -6.30 -5.21 -19.75
N LEU A 272 -5.12 -5.79 -19.61
CA LEU A 272 -4.03 -5.76 -20.57
C LEU A 272 -3.96 -7.10 -21.27
N LYS A 273 -3.80 -7.08 -22.59
CA LYS A 273 -3.52 -8.27 -23.37
C LYS A 273 -2.31 -8.04 -24.26
N MET A 274 -1.37 -8.96 -24.19
CA MET A 274 -0.22 -9.07 -25.07
C MET A 274 -0.24 -10.42 -25.76
N GLU A 275 0.29 -10.49 -26.97
CA GLU A 275 0.41 -11.71 -27.75
C GLU A 275 1.85 -11.87 -28.22
N ASN A 276 2.26 -13.13 -28.45
CA ASN A 276 3.55 -13.48 -29.06
C ASN A 276 4.79 -12.86 -28.34
N ILE A 277 4.89 -13.08 -27.03
CA ILE A 277 6.01 -12.57 -26.21
C ILE A 277 7.19 -13.54 -26.32
N VAL A 278 8.35 -13.05 -26.75
CA VAL A 278 9.60 -13.81 -26.75
C VAL A 278 10.33 -13.62 -25.42
N ILE A 279 10.72 -14.73 -24.78
CA ILE A 279 11.49 -14.73 -23.55
C ILE A 279 12.93 -15.12 -23.89
N PRO A 280 13.91 -14.18 -23.82
CA PRO A 280 15.28 -14.49 -24.18
C PRO A 280 15.87 -15.55 -23.25
N GLU A 281 16.65 -16.47 -23.80
CA GLU A 281 17.41 -17.42 -23.00
C GLU A 281 18.43 -16.68 -22.13
N ASN A 282 18.29 -16.80 -20.81
CA ASN A 282 19.40 -16.50 -19.92
C ASN A 282 20.50 -17.54 -20.17
N LYS A 283 21.46 -17.23 -21.04
CA LYS A 283 22.71 -18.00 -21.09
C LYS A 283 23.32 -17.92 -19.70
N LYS A 284 23.40 -19.06 -19.00
CA LYS A 284 24.12 -19.18 -17.73
C LYS A 284 25.48 -18.51 -17.90
N ILE A 285 25.72 -17.41 -17.18
CA ILE A 285 27.07 -16.90 -17.00
C ILE A 285 27.71 -17.87 -16.00
N THR A 286 28.37 -18.89 -16.52
CA THR A 286 29.29 -19.71 -15.73
C THR A 286 30.43 -18.80 -15.29
N HIS A 287 30.61 -18.67 -13.97
CA HIS A 287 31.76 -17.99 -13.36
C HIS A 287 33.06 -18.76 -13.59
#